data_AF-A0A2P8QEI6-F1
#
_entry.id   AF-A0A2P8QEI6-F1
#
_cell.length_a   1.000
_cell.length_b   1.000
_cell.length_c   1.000
_cell.angle_alpha   90.00
_cell.angle_beta   90.00
_cell.angle_gamma   90.00
#
_symmetry.space_group_name_H-M   'P 1'
#
loop_
_entity.id
_entity.type
_entity.pdbx_description
1 polymer ?
#
loop_
_entity_poly.entity_id
_entity_poly.type
_entity_poly.pdbx_seq_one_letter_code
_entity_poly.pdbx_strand_id
1 'polypeptide(L)'
;MSLLDLLRGLRRSEWNRAAVPGRTVRDLAVHILGDCHGRLGRPGRPGRSAASPQPAMAPGEPLELFIHRADGEWIDLHTDRGPAEIIDALSTVLDISPRAAPPR
;
A
#
# COMPACT_ATOMS: atom_id res chain seq x y z
N MET A 1 -21.01 0.56 -3.48
CA MET A 1 -20.13 -0.47 -2.89
C MET A 1 -18.73 0.09 -2.89
N SER A 2 -18.04 0.11 -1.75
CA SER A 2 -16.66 0.62 -1.66
C SER A 2 -15.62 -0.48 -1.89
N LEU A 3 -14.37 -0.10 -2.14
CA LEU A 3 -13.24 -1.04 -2.20
C LEU A 3 -13.10 -1.83 -0.89
N LEU A 4 -13.27 -1.18 0.27
CA LEU A 4 -13.17 -1.84 1.56
C LEU A 4 -14.27 -2.89 1.76
N ASP A 5 -15.49 -2.62 1.29
CA ASP A 5 -16.58 -3.59 1.35
C ASP A 5 -16.27 -4.82 0.47
N LEU A 6 -15.67 -4.60 -0.70
CA LEU A 6 -15.24 -5.69 -1.59
C LEU A 6 -14.16 -6.54 -0.92
N LEU A 7 -13.10 -5.93 -0.38
CA LEU A 7 -12.00 -6.66 0.25
C LEU A 7 -12.44 -7.41 1.50
N ARG A 8 -13.36 -6.83 2.30
CA ARG A 8 -13.97 -7.50 3.48
C ARG A 8 -14.82 -8.72 3.10
N GLY A 9 -15.38 -8.73 1.89
CA GLY A 9 -16.21 -9.85 1.39
C GLY A 9 -15.41 -11.03 0.85
N LEU A 10 -14.10 -10.90 0.64
CA LEU A 10 -13.27 -11.97 0.07
C LEU A 10 -12.95 -13.06 1.09
N ARG A 11 -13.05 -14.32 0.68
CA ARG A 11 -12.52 -15.45 1.45
C ARG A 11 -10.99 -15.39 1.47
N ARG A 12 -10.39 -15.95 2.51
CA ARG A 12 -8.92 -16.01 2.66
C ARG A 12 -8.20 -16.60 1.46
N SER A 13 -8.76 -17.62 0.80
CA SER A 13 -8.16 -18.23 -0.40
C SER A 13 -8.18 -17.32 -1.62
N GLU A 14 -9.12 -16.37 -1.68
CA GLU A 14 -9.27 -15.45 -2.81
C GLU A 14 -8.19 -14.36 -2.81
N TRP A 15 -7.60 -14.06 -1.67
CA TRP A 15 -6.48 -13.13 -1.54
C TRP A 15 -5.22 -13.58 -2.31
N ASN A 16 -5.05 -14.89 -2.50
CA ASN A 16 -3.91 -15.46 -3.23
C ASN A 16 -4.22 -15.70 -4.71
N ARG A 17 -5.44 -15.39 -5.18
CA ARG A 17 -5.79 -15.52 -6.60
C ARG A 17 -5.07 -14.44 -7.40
N ALA A 18 -4.64 -14.79 -8.61
CA ALA A 18 -4.14 -13.81 -9.56
C ALA A 18 -5.23 -12.77 -9.86
N ALA A 19 -4.87 -11.50 -9.79
CA ALA A 19 -5.74 -10.37 -10.09
C ALA A 19 -5.32 -9.68 -11.39
N VAL A 20 -4.00 -9.58 -11.62
CA VAL A 20 -3.38 -9.22 -12.91
C VAL A 20 -2.17 -10.14 -13.12
N PRO A 21 -1.59 -10.23 -14.34
CA PRO A 21 -0.43 -11.09 -14.58
C PRO A 21 0.69 -10.84 -13.56
N GLY A 22 1.12 -11.90 -12.86
CA GLY A 22 2.19 -11.84 -11.87
C GLY A 22 1.84 -11.22 -10.52
N ARG A 23 0.59 -10.78 -10.27
CA ARG A 23 0.18 -10.18 -8.99
C ARG A 23 -1.12 -10.79 -8.48
N THR A 24 -1.14 -11.07 -7.19
CA THR A 24 -2.33 -11.53 -6.46
C THR A 24 -3.22 -10.37 -6.02
N VAL A 25 -4.43 -10.69 -5.56
CA VAL A 25 -5.31 -9.70 -4.91
C VAL A 25 -4.62 -9.05 -3.70
N ARG A 26 -3.84 -9.81 -2.93
CA ARG A 26 -3.03 -9.28 -1.83
C ARG A 26 -2.05 -8.21 -2.34
N ASP A 27 -1.32 -8.50 -3.40
CA ASP A 27 -0.31 -7.59 -3.95
C ASP A 27 -0.94 -6.27 -4.41
N LEU A 28 -2.12 -6.34 -5.04
CA LEU A 28 -2.86 -5.14 -5.43
C LEU A 28 -3.34 -4.33 -4.22
N ALA A 29 -3.87 -4.97 -3.18
CA ALA A 29 -4.30 -4.27 -1.98
C ALA A 29 -3.12 -3.59 -1.26
N VAL A 30 -1.95 -4.24 -1.23
CA VAL A 30 -0.70 -3.67 -0.71
C VAL A 30 -0.19 -2.53 -1.57
N HIS A 31 -0.27 -2.64 -2.90
CA HIS A 31 0.09 -1.57 -3.82
C HIS A 31 -0.75 -0.30 -3.58
N ILE A 32 -2.06 -0.45 -3.44
CA ILE A 32 -2.98 0.66 -3.11
C ILE A 32 -2.62 1.30 -1.76
N LEU A 33 -2.27 0.48 -0.76
CA LEU A 33 -1.79 0.98 0.53
C LEU A 33 -0.50 1.80 0.38
N GLY A 34 0.41 1.39 -0.50
CA GLY A 34 1.64 2.12 -0.83
C GLY A 34 1.37 3.49 -1.46
N ASP A 35 0.50 3.56 -2.47
CA ASP A 35 0.07 4.82 -3.09
C ASP A 35 -0.55 5.78 -2.05
N CYS A 36 -1.42 5.26 -1.18
CA CYS A 36 -2.02 6.05 -0.10
C CYS A 36 -0.96 6.61 0.85
N HIS A 37 0.00 5.78 1.29
CA HIS A 37 1.09 6.23 2.16
C HIS A 37 1.96 7.32 1.50
N GLY A 38 2.31 7.14 0.23
CA GLY A 38 3.09 8.10 -0.55
C GLY A 38 2.40 9.46 -0.65
N ARG A 39 1.10 9.47 -0.99
CA ARG A 39 0.29 10.70 -1.09
C ARG A 39 0.12 11.43 0.24
N LEU A 40 0.02 10.68 1.33
CA LEU A 40 -0.19 11.23 2.67
C LEU A 40 1.12 11.69 3.35
N GLY A 41 2.27 11.49 2.69
CA GLY A 41 3.58 11.80 3.27
C GLY A 41 3.86 11.03 4.56
N ARG A 42 3.16 9.91 4.79
CA ARG A 42 3.36 9.08 5.98
C ARG A 42 4.61 8.23 5.76
N PRO A 43 5.50 8.11 6.76
CA PRO A 43 6.53 7.08 6.68
C PRO A 43 5.84 5.72 6.45
N GLY A 44 6.54 4.80 5.77
CA GLY A 44 6.03 3.48 5.44
C GLY A 44 5.70 2.63 6.69
N ARG A 45 5.71 1.30 6.55
CA ARG A 45 5.35 0.31 7.60
C ARG A 45 5.61 0.80 9.05
N PRO A 46 4.59 0.83 9.92
CA PRO A 46 4.75 1.16 11.35
C PRO A 46 5.89 0.34 11.95
N GLY A 47 6.86 1.00 12.59
CA GLY A 47 8.07 0.37 13.11
C GLY A 47 9.32 0.50 12.23
N ARG A 48 9.22 1.00 10.98
CA ARG A 48 10.39 1.56 10.29
C ARG A 48 10.65 2.97 10.83
N SER A 49 11.86 3.18 11.36
CA SER A 49 12.34 4.52 11.70
C SER A 49 12.28 5.43 10.46
N ALA A 50 12.02 6.73 10.66
CA ALA A 50 12.13 7.76 9.62
C ALA A 50 13.52 7.79 8.93
N ALA A 51 14.52 7.13 9.54
CA ALA A 51 15.85 6.90 8.99
C ALA A 51 15.93 5.75 7.95
N SER A 52 14.84 5.04 7.67
CA SER A 52 14.84 4.03 6.61
C SER A 52 14.96 4.72 5.26
N PRO A 53 15.96 4.38 4.41
CA PRO A 53 16.13 5.02 3.12
C PRO A 53 14.84 4.90 2.30
N GLN A 54 14.33 6.02 1.80
CA GLN A 54 13.33 5.96 0.74
C GLN A 54 13.98 5.43 -0.54
N PRO A 55 13.22 4.75 -1.41
CA PRO A 55 13.75 4.32 -2.70
C PRO A 55 14.26 5.54 -3.46
N ALA A 56 15.51 5.49 -3.91
CA ALA A 56 16.11 6.51 -4.76
C ALA A 56 16.28 5.95 -6.18
N MET A 57 16.19 6.85 -7.17
CA MET A 57 16.52 6.52 -8.55
C MET A 57 18.02 6.29 -8.67
N ALA A 58 18.43 5.24 -9.37
CA ALA A 58 19.82 5.04 -9.75
C ALA A 58 20.23 6.04 -10.86
N PRO A 59 21.53 6.38 -11.01
CA PRO A 59 21.99 7.27 -12.07
C PRO A 59 21.58 6.75 -13.45
N GLY A 60 20.85 7.57 -14.21
CA GLY A 60 20.37 7.20 -15.56
C GLY A 60 19.22 6.20 -15.59
N GLU A 61 18.65 5.82 -14.44
CA GLU A 61 17.45 4.97 -14.38
C GLU A 61 16.25 5.71 -15.00
N PRO A 62 15.58 5.11 -16.00
CA PRO A 62 14.30 5.63 -16.47
C PRO A 62 13.26 5.63 -15.35
N LEU A 63 12.43 6.67 -15.30
CA LEU A 63 11.38 6.82 -14.28
C LEU A 63 10.46 5.59 -14.20
N GLU A 64 10.08 5.02 -15.35
CA GLU A 64 9.24 3.83 -15.43
C GLU A 64 9.87 2.63 -14.69
N LEU A 65 11.16 2.37 -14.90
CA LEU A 65 11.86 1.27 -14.24
C LEU A 65 12.00 1.50 -12.74
N PHE A 66 12.23 2.76 -12.34
CA PHE A 66 12.23 3.14 -10.93
C PHE A 66 10.87 2.86 -10.27
N ILE A 67 9.76 3.26 -10.90
CA ILE A 67 8.41 3.05 -10.36
C ILE A 67 8.13 1.55 -10.22
N HIS A 68 8.39 0.76 -11.26
CA HIS A 68 8.16 -0.69 -11.22
C HIS A 68 8.97 -1.39 -10.13
N ARG A 69 10.22 -0.97 -9.94
CA ARG A 69 11.08 -1.50 -8.88
C ARG A 69 10.59 -1.07 -7.49
N ALA A 70 10.29 0.20 -7.29
CA ALA A 70 9.78 0.72 -6.02
C ALA A 70 8.45 0.06 -5.61
N ASP A 71 7.56 -0.17 -6.57
CA ASP A 71 6.30 -0.90 -6.36
C ASP A 71 6.55 -2.37 -5.97
N GLY A 72 7.49 -3.04 -6.66
CA GLY A 72 7.92 -4.39 -6.33
C GLY A 72 8.48 -4.50 -4.92
N GLU A 73 9.46 -3.67 -4.59
CA GLU A 73 10.08 -3.62 -3.26
C GLU A 73 9.04 -3.34 -2.16
N TRP A 74 8.08 -2.44 -2.41
CA TRP A 74 7.00 -2.16 -1.46
C TRP A 74 6.14 -3.40 -1.20
N ILE A 75 5.75 -4.11 -2.26
CA ILE A 75 4.92 -5.32 -2.16
C ILE A 75 5.68 -6.43 -1.42
N ASP A 76 6.95 -6.66 -1.79
CA ASP A 76 7.79 -7.70 -1.18
C ASP A 76 7.95 -7.49 0.33
N LEU A 77 8.10 -6.22 0.76
CA LEU A 77 8.18 -5.84 2.17
C LEU A 77 6.91 -6.12 2.99
N HIS A 78 5.80 -6.39 2.33
CA HIS A 78 4.47 -6.59 2.93
C HIS A 78 3.90 -7.98 2.67
N THR A 79 4.69 -8.88 2.10
CA THR A 79 4.28 -10.26 1.76
C THR A 79 3.82 -11.04 3.00
N ASP A 80 4.36 -10.70 4.17
CA ASP A 80 4.05 -11.30 5.47
C ASP A 80 2.66 -10.92 6.00
N ARG A 81 2.05 -9.84 5.50
CA ARG A 81 0.79 -9.33 6.05
C ARG A 81 -0.41 -10.20 5.72
N GLY A 82 -1.24 -10.39 6.74
CA GLY A 82 -2.53 -11.05 6.59
C GLY A 82 -3.59 -10.16 5.93
N PRO A 83 -4.65 -10.74 5.32
CA PRO A 83 -5.79 -10.01 4.80
C PRO A 83 -6.40 -8.97 5.76
N ALA A 84 -6.59 -9.35 7.03
CA ALA A 84 -7.16 -8.47 8.04
C ALA A 84 -6.27 -7.25 8.32
N GLU A 85 -4.96 -7.46 8.46
CA GLU A 85 -4.00 -6.38 8.69
C GLU A 85 -3.93 -5.38 7.53
N ILE A 86 -4.11 -5.87 6.29
CA ILE A 86 -4.15 -5.01 5.10
C ILE A 86 -5.44 -4.19 5.07
N ILE A 87 -6.59 -4.81 5.39
CA ILE A 87 -7.88 -4.11 5.47
C ILE A 87 -7.83 -3.02 6.55
N ASP A 88 -7.30 -3.31 7.73
CA ASP A 88 -7.22 -2.35 8.83
C ASP A 88 -6.31 -1.16 8.48
N ALA A 89 -5.16 -1.45 7.85
CA ALA A 89 -4.26 -0.41 7.36
C ALA A 89 -4.93 0.47 6.29
N LEU A 90 -5.63 -0.15 5.33
CA LEU A 90 -6.38 0.57 4.30
C LEU A 90 -7.50 1.42 4.88
N SER A 91 -8.27 0.90 5.85
CA SER A 91 -9.31 1.68 6.53
C SER A 91 -8.70 2.92 7.18
N THR A 92 -7.55 2.77 7.85
CA THR A 92 -6.87 3.90 8.52
C THR A 92 -6.41 5.01 7.57
N VAL A 93 -5.98 4.68 6.35
CA VAL A 93 -5.52 5.67 5.37
C VAL A 93 -6.64 6.19 4.46
N LEU A 94 -7.76 5.47 4.35
CA LEU A 94 -8.92 5.86 3.56
C LEU A 94 -10.00 6.59 4.41
N ASP A 95 -10.08 6.35 5.72
CA ASP A 95 -10.98 7.05 6.67
C ASP A 95 -10.49 8.45 7.07
N ILE A 96 -9.76 9.13 6.18
CA ILE A 96 -9.40 10.53 6.42
C ILE A 96 -10.62 11.39 6.14
N SER A 97 -11.51 11.44 7.13
CA SER A 97 -12.45 12.55 7.30
C SER A 97 -11.65 13.86 7.27
N PRO A 98 -12.11 14.91 6.58
CA PRO A 98 -11.36 16.16 6.44
C PRO A 98 -10.94 16.66 7.82
N ARG A 99 -9.63 16.94 7.97
CA ARG A 99 -9.05 17.54 9.18
C ARG A 99 -9.93 18.72 9.59
N ALA A 100 -10.60 18.63 10.73
CA ALA A 100 -11.37 19.74 11.28
C ALA A 100 -10.46 20.97 11.27
N ALA A 101 -10.93 22.05 10.63
CA ALA A 101 -10.19 23.30 10.57
C ALA A 101 -9.91 23.78 12.01
N PRO A 102 -8.73 24.33 12.31
CA PRO A 102 -8.47 24.88 13.63
C PRO A 102 -9.46 26.02 13.91
N PRO A 103 -9.95 26.17 15.16
CA PRO A 103 -10.83 27.28 15.53
C PRO A 103 -10.13 28.61 15.26
N ARG A 104 -10.92 29.59 14.77
CA ARG A 104 -10.49 30.95 14.46
C ARG A 104 -10.05 31.71 15.69
#